data_AF-A0A074Z836-F1
#
_entry.id   AF-A0A074Z836-F1
#
_cell.length_a   1.000
_cell.length_b   1.000
_cell.length_c   1.000
_cell.angle_alpha   90.00
_cell.angle_beta   90.00
_cell.angle_gamma   90.00
#
_symmetry.space_group_name_H-M   'P 1'
#
loop_
_entity.id
_entity.type
_entity.pdbx_description
1 polymer ?
#
loop_
_entity_poly.entity_id
_entity_poly.type
_entity_poly.pdbx_seq_one_letter_code
_entity_poly.pdbx_strand_id
1 'polypeptide(L)'
;IIQRNRKIWEDKTVYGCDIRTQKNQTGNQRELLMHVKLNVSNLPEDYPAELSYDFRMWYLNRLLNGGNTTCVVTTGRAQTKDAIRFILVGPYVEGFCDQLDEKMFNRRRFYVSGCQPVENSTVPVDGHVLAKYYLDTTEFRCDLDPYEYYDVHTLFLQELNMDAQECLFNGYWGGVQDEE
;
A
#
# COMPACT_ATOMS: atom_id res chain seq x y z
N ILE A 1 -14.83 4.64 -2.83
CA ILE A 1 -14.07 3.92 -3.87
C ILE A 1 -14.91 3.78 -5.15
N ILE A 2 -16.04 3.07 -5.13
CA ILE A 2 -16.86 2.80 -6.34
C ILE A 2 -17.34 4.10 -7.04
N GLN A 3 -17.99 5.02 -6.32
CA GLN A 3 -18.45 6.27 -6.92
C GLN A 3 -17.31 7.22 -7.34
N ARG A 4 -16.11 7.06 -6.76
CA ARG A 4 -14.96 7.95 -7.00
C ARG A 4 -14.20 7.58 -8.28
N ASN A 5 -14.20 6.30 -8.66
CA ASN A 5 -13.48 5.82 -9.85
C ASN A 5 -14.45 5.17 -10.85
N ARG A 6 -15.59 5.81 -11.06
CA ARG A 6 -16.72 5.25 -11.80
C ARG A 6 -16.32 4.69 -13.18
N LYS A 7 -15.38 5.34 -13.88
CA LYS A 7 -14.86 4.90 -15.18
C LYS A 7 -14.31 3.46 -15.17
N ILE A 8 -13.37 3.16 -14.26
CA ILE A 8 -12.72 1.83 -14.18
C ILE A 8 -13.67 0.72 -13.68
N TRP A 9 -14.79 1.09 -13.07
CA TRP A 9 -15.87 0.15 -12.73
C TRP A 9 -16.84 -0.05 -13.89
N GLU A 10 -17.16 1.02 -14.64
CA GLU A 10 -18.06 0.98 -15.80
C GLU A 10 -17.46 0.23 -16.99
N ASP A 11 -16.16 0.44 -17.25
CA ASP A 11 -15.42 -0.28 -18.29
C ASP A 11 -14.98 -1.70 -17.87
N LYS A 12 -15.31 -2.10 -16.63
CA LYS A 12 -14.98 -3.41 -16.03
C LYS A 12 -13.48 -3.70 -15.92
N THR A 13 -12.63 -2.68 -15.90
CA THR A 13 -11.20 -2.82 -15.53
C THR A 13 -11.06 -3.40 -14.13
N VAL A 14 -11.88 -2.91 -13.20
CA VAL A 14 -12.03 -3.46 -11.86
C VAL A 14 -13.44 -4.02 -11.72
N TYR A 15 -13.56 -5.24 -11.19
CA TYR A 15 -14.84 -5.93 -11.04
C TYR A 15 -14.79 -6.86 -9.84
N GLY A 16 -15.97 -7.31 -9.38
CA GLY A 16 -16.05 -8.05 -8.13
C GLY A 16 -15.76 -7.11 -6.95
N CYS A 17 -16.70 -7.05 -6.03
CA CYS A 17 -16.55 -6.25 -4.82
C CYS A 17 -17.02 -7.15 -3.69
N ASP A 18 -16.09 -7.92 -3.14
CA ASP A 18 -16.36 -8.66 -1.91
C ASP A 18 -16.02 -7.75 -0.74
N ILE A 19 -17.06 -7.29 -0.06
CA ILE A 19 -16.92 -6.45 1.12
C ILE A 19 -16.95 -7.36 2.32
N ARG A 20 -15.79 -7.58 2.91
CA ARG A 20 -15.67 -8.28 4.18
C ARG A 20 -15.70 -7.26 5.29
N THR A 21 -16.50 -7.58 6.30
CA THR A 21 -16.48 -6.81 7.53
C THR A 21 -15.57 -7.54 8.49
N GLN A 22 -14.39 -7.00 8.75
CA GLN A 22 -13.57 -7.50 9.83
C GLN A 22 -13.95 -6.74 11.09
N LYS A 23 -14.32 -7.49 12.13
CA LYS A 23 -14.37 -6.93 13.46
C LYS A 23 -12.92 -6.79 13.93
N ASN A 24 -12.58 -5.63 14.48
CA ASN A 24 -11.40 -5.56 15.33
C ASN A 24 -11.52 -6.63 16.45
N GLN A 25 -10.44 -6.91 17.18
CA GLN A 25 -10.40 -7.97 18.22
C GLN A 25 -11.45 -7.83 19.35
N THR A 26 -12.27 -6.78 19.31
CA THR A 26 -13.17 -6.30 20.36
C THR A 26 -14.63 -6.38 19.95
N GLY A 27 -14.89 -6.56 18.65
CA GLY A 27 -16.23 -6.72 18.10
C GLY A 27 -17.03 -5.43 17.90
N ASN A 28 -16.49 -4.28 18.35
CA ASN A 28 -17.22 -3.02 18.45
C ASN A 28 -16.97 -2.05 17.28
N GLN A 29 -15.83 -2.16 16.59
CA GLN A 29 -15.58 -1.43 15.34
C GLN A 29 -15.45 -2.41 14.17
N ARG A 30 -16.00 -1.99 13.04
CA ARG A 30 -16.07 -2.77 11.80
C ARG A 30 -15.20 -2.09 10.77
N GLU A 31 -14.11 -2.75 10.40
CA GLU A 31 -13.33 -2.38 9.23
C GLU A 31 -13.97 -3.02 8.00
N LEU A 32 -14.07 -2.25 6.92
CA LEU A 32 -14.55 -2.75 5.63
C LEU A 32 -13.33 -3.05 4.77
N LEU A 33 -13.01 -4.33 4.64
CA LEU A 33 -12.05 -4.80 3.66
C LEU A 33 -12.78 -4.99 2.33
N MET A 34 -12.33 -4.28 1.31
CA MET A 34 -12.87 -4.41 -0.03
C MET A 34 -11.89 -5.22 -0.88
N HIS A 35 -12.26 -6.44 -1.23
CA HIS A 35 -11.53 -7.23 -2.20
C HIS A 35 -12.09 -6.95 -3.59
N VAL A 36 -11.23 -6.43 -4.45
CA VAL A 36 -11.55 -6.14 -5.85
C VAL A 36 -10.77 -7.07 -6.76
N LYS A 37 -11.39 -7.52 -7.85
CA LYS A 37 -10.71 -8.27 -8.91
C LYS A 37 -10.36 -7.33 -10.04
N LEU A 38 -9.29 -7.66 -10.75
CA LEU A 38 -8.79 -6.90 -11.88
C LEU A 38 -9.01 -7.70 -13.16
N ASN A 39 -9.56 -7.04 -14.18
CA ASN A 39 -9.63 -7.61 -15.52
C ASN A 39 -8.42 -7.12 -16.32
N VAL A 40 -7.42 -7.99 -16.42
CA VAL A 40 -6.16 -7.68 -17.10
C VAL A 40 -6.38 -7.28 -18.56
N SER A 41 -7.39 -7.86 -19.23
CA SER A 41 -7.72 -7.54 -20.63
C SER A 41 -8.29 -6.14 -20.84
N ASN A 42 -8.76 -5.48 -19.77
CA ASN A 42 -9.34 -4.15 -19.82
C ASN A 42 -8.40 -3.08 -19.23
N LEU A 43 -7.16 -3.46 -18.90
CA LEU A 43 -6.18 -2.50 -18.43
C LEU A 43 -5.88 -1.48 -19.53
N PRO A 44 -5.56 -0.22 -19.15
CA PRO A 44 -5.12 0.79 -20.12
C PRO A 44 -3.98 0.29 -21.01
N GLU A 45 -3.90 0.74 -22.26
CA GLU A 45 -2.85 0.31 -23.20
C GLU A 45 -1.44 0.67 -22.71
N ASP A 46 -1.32 1.73 -21.91
CA ASP A 46 -0.11 2.17 -21.23
C ASP A 46 0.17 1.39 -19.93
N TYR A 47 -0.64 0.37 -19.60
CA TYR A 47 -0.39 -0.47 -18.44
C TYR A 47 0.95 -1.21 -18.59
N PRO A 48 1.87 -1.05 -17.64
CA PRO A 48 3.23 -1.51 -17.81
C PRO A 48 3.38 -2.99 -17.39
N ALA A 49 2.94 -3.91 -18.27
CA ALA A 49 2.86 -5.35 -18.00
C ALA A 49 4.21 -6.00 -17.61
N GLU A 50 5.32 -5.50 -18.18
CA GLU A 50 6.68 -5.99 -17.95
C GLU A 50 7.26 -5.63 -16.57
N LEU A 51 6.61 -4.73 -15.82
CA LEU A 51 7.07 -4.37 -14.49
C LEU A 51 6.88 -5.52 -13.50
N SER A 52 7.65 -5.49 -12.41
CA SER A 52 7.43 -6.38 -11.29
C SER A 52 6.04 -6.20 -10.67
N TYR A 53 5.59 -7.22 -9.94
CA TYR A 53 4.29 -7.22 -9.27
C TYR A 53 4.06 -5.96 -8.45
N ASP A 54 5.06 -5.52 -7.69
CA ASP A 54 4.95 -4.40 -6.76
C ASP A 54 4.69 -3.06 -7.47
N PHE A 55 5.41 -2.81 -8.56
CA PHE A 55 5.23 -1.61 -9.37
C PHE A 55 3.90 -1.62 -10.13
N ARG A 56 3.43 -2.79 -10.56
CA ARG A 56 2.07 -2.93 -11.12
C ARG A 56 1.00 -2.63 -10.07
N MET A 57 1.16 -3.12 -8.84
CA MET A 57 0.24 -2.83 -7.75
C MET A 57 0.25 -1.34 -7.37
N TRP A 58 1.39 -0.66 -7.47
CA TRP A 58 1.48 0.79 -7.30
C TRP A 58 0.63 1.54 -8.34
N TYR A 59 0.76 1.18 -9.62
CA TYR A 59 -0.04 1.80 -10.69
C TYR A 59 -1.54 1.56 -10.48
N LEU A 60 -1.93 0.34 -10.13
CA LEU A 60 -3.33 0.01 -9.84
C LEU A 60 -3.88 0.76 -8.63
N ASN A 61 -3.09 0.95 -7.58
CA ASN A 61 -3.47 1.76 -6.42
C ASN A 61 -3.83 3.19 -6.87
N ARG A 62 -3.01 3.80 -7.73
CA ARG A 62 -3.29 5.14 -8.26
C ARG A 62 -4.58 5.18 -9.07
N LEU A 63 -4.82 4.20 -9.94
CA LEU A 63 -6.08 4.08 -10.68
C LEU A 63 -7.29 3.95 -9.74
N LEU A 64 -7.16 3.20 -8.65
CA LEU A 64 -8.19 3.03 -7.63
C LEU A 64 -8.37 4.25 -6.72
N ASN A 65 -7.39 5.14 -6.64
CA ASN A 65 -7.46 6.35 -5.82
C ASN A 65 -7.80 7.62 -6.61
N GLY A 66 -7.76 7.56 -7.94
CA GLY A 66 -8.26 8.63 -8.81
C GLY A 66 -7.54 9.97 -8.66
N GLY A 67 -6.26 9.95 -8.27
CA GLY A 67 -5.42 11.16 -8.17
C GLY A 67 -5.88 12.20 -7.16
N ASN A 68 -6.57 11.80 -6.08
CA ASN A 68 -7.19 12.74 -5.12
C ASN A 68 -6.55 12.65 -3.72
N THR A 69 -6.72 13.69 -2.91
CA THR A 69 -6.05 13.96 -1.61
C THR A 69 -6.40 13.01 -0.46
N THR A 70 -7.15 11.94 -0.70
CA THR A 70 -7.52 10.96 0.34
C THR A 70 -7.14 9.57 -0.14
N CYS A 71 -5.88 9.20 0.09
CA CYS A 71 -5.37 7.89 -0.26
C CYS A 71 -6.09 6.81 0.53
N VAL A 72 -6.94 6.07 -0.17
CA VAL A 72 -7.43 4.78 0.28
C VAL A 72 -6.24 3.84 0.13
N VAL A 73 -5.59 3.53 1.24
CA VAL A 73 -4.41 2.68 1.26
C VAL A 73 -4.81 1.30 0.72
N THR A 74 -4.18 0.87 -0.37
CA THR A 74 -4.32 -0.49 -0.88
C THR A 74 -3.07 -1.26 -0.55
N THR A 75 -3.23 -2.43 0.07
CA THR A 75 -2.14 -3.37 0.31
C THR A 75 -1.99 -4.30 -0.89
N GLY A 76 -0.74 -4.60 -1.25
CA GLY A 76 -0.43 -5.71 -2.18
C GLY A 76 -0.57 -7.06 -1.47
N ARG A 77 -0.74 -8.15 -2.21
CA ARG A 77 -0.60 -9.50 -1.63
C ARG A 77 0.88 -9.75 -1.36
N ALA A 78 1.20 -10.22 -0.16
CA ALA A 78 2.57 -10.60 0.21
C ALA A 78 3.18 -11.56 -0.82
N GLN A 79 4.40 -11.27 -1.29
CA GLN A 79 5.14 -12.20 -2.15
C GLN A 79 6.10 -13.03 -1.31
N THR A 80 6.27 -14.31 -1.66
CA THR A 80 7.15 -15.23 -0.93
C THR A 80 8.60 -14.74 -0.83
N LYS A 81 9.05 -13.93 -1.80
CA LYS A 81 10.41 -13.36 -1.87
C LYS A 81 10.67 -12.21 -0.88
N ASP A 82 9.63 -11.67 -0.23
CA ASP A 82 9.72 -10.45 0.57
C ASP A 82 10.13 -10.68 2.02
N ALA A 83 10.20 -11.94 2.46
CA ALA A 83 10.45 -12.34 3.85
C ALA A 83 9.47 -11.64 4.84
N ILE A 84 9.76 -11.66 6.15
CA ILE A 84 8.93 -11.02 7.18
C ILE A 84 9.33 -9.53 7.33
N ARG A 85 9.30 -8.79 6.22
CA ARG A 85 9.67 -7.36 6.17
C ARG A 85 8.52 -6.51 5.67
N PHE A 86 8.50 -5.24 6.03
CA PHE A 86 7.55 -4.33 5.43
C PHE A 86 8.06 -3.86 4.07
N ILE A 87 7.25 -4.05 3.04
CA ILE A 87 7.53 -3.62 1.67
C ILE A 87 6.88 -2.27 1.46
N LEU A 88 7.68 -1.28 1.08
CA LEU A 88 7.22 0.04 0.67
C LEU A 88 7.57 0.25 -0.79
N VAL A 89 6.63 0.71 -1.60
CA VAL A 89 6.84 1.03 -3.01
C VAL A 89 6.35 2.45 -3.28
N GLY A 90 7.11 3.18 -4.09
CA GLY A 90 6.79 4.56 -4.47
C GLY A 90 7.87 5.17 -5.36
N PRO A 91 7.79 6.47 -5.67
CA PRO A 91 8.83 7.16 -6.42
C PRO A 91 10.22 6.99 -5.78
N TYR A 92 11.23 6.78 -6.62
CA TYR A 92 12.61 6.87 -6.19
C TYR A 92 12.95 8.31 -5.86
N VAL A 93 13.43 8.54 -4.65
CA VAL A 93 13.95 9.83 -4.19
C VAL A 93 15.32 9.59 -3.60
N GLU A 94 16.32 10.34 -4.05
CA GLU A 94 17.67 10.26 -3.51
C GLU A 94 17.65 10.61 -2.01
N GLY A 95 18.31 9.78 -1.19
CA GLY A 95 18.32 9.95 0.26
C GLY A 95 16.97 9.66 0.95
N PHE A 96 16.01 9.00 0.29
CA PHE A 96 14.71 8.69 0.91
C PHE A 96 14.85 7.81 2.16
N CYS A 97 15.71 6.80 2.14
CA CYS A 97 15.92 5.95 3.30
C CYS A 97 16.47 6.72 4.50
N ASP A 98 17.33 7.71 4.30
CA ASP A 98 17.85 8.54 5.39
C ASP A 98 16.74 9.35 6.08
N GLN A 99 15.61 9.59 5.40
CA GLN A 99 14.44 10.27 5.97
C GLN A 99 13.53 9.35 6.79
N LEU A 100 13.64 8.03 6.57
CA LEU A 100 12.85 6.99 7.23
C LEU A 100 13.63 6.30 8.34
N ASP A 101 14.94 6.15 8.19
CA ASP A 101 15.77 5.34 9.08
C ASP A 101 15.84 5.91 10.50
N GLU A 102 15.90 5.02 11.48
CA GLU A 102 15.92 5.32 12.91
C GLU A 102 14.84 6.33 13.37
N LYS A 103 13.64 6.27 12.76
CA LYS A 103 12.58 7.26 12.99
C LYS A 103 11.28 6.65 13.49
N MET A 104 10.62 7.41 14.36
CA MET A 104 9.29 7.11 14.89
C MET A 104 8.21 7.82 14.07
N PHE A 105 7.17 7.09 13.70
CA PHE A 105 5.98 7.55 13.00
C PHE A 105 4.72 7.32 13.85
N ASN A 106 3.60 7.93 13.44
CA ASN A 106 2.27 7.76 14.03
C ASN A 106 2.24 7.94 15.56
N ARG A 107 2.79 9.07 16.04
CA ARG A 107 2.87 9.37 17.49
C ARG A 107 3.58 8.25 18.27
N ARG A 108 4.73 7.79 17.77
CA ARG A 108 5.59 6.76 18.39
C ARG A 108 5.03 5.34 18.36
N ARG A 109 4.21 5.00 17.35
CA ARG A 109 3.61 3.66 17.22
C ARG A 109 4.27 2.79 16.17
N PHE A 110 5.05 3.38 15.26
CA PHE A 110 5.76 2.66 14.22
C PHE A 110 7.20 3.14 14.17
N TYR A 111 8.15 2.26 14.41
CA TYR A 111 9.57 2.55 14.30
C TYR A 111 10.13 1.89 13.06
N VAL A 112 10.87 2.64 12.26
CA VAL A 112 11.69 2.10 11.17
C VAL A 112 13.12 2.07 11.67
N SER A 113 13.68 0.87 11.80
CA SER A 113 15.06 0.63 12.26
C SER A 113 16.04 0.38 11.12
N GLY A 114 15.53 0.28 9.90
CA GLY A 114 16.33 0.07 8.70
C GLY A 114 15.48 0.34 7.46
N CYS A 115 16.08 0.97 6.46
CA CYS A 115 15.51 1.15 5.14
C CYS A 115 16.55 0.81 4.08
N GLN A 116 16.16 -0.01 3.10
CA GLN A 116 17.03 -0.37 1.99
C GLN A 116 16.26 -0.35 0.66
N PRO A 117 16.71 0.38 -0.37
CA PRO A 117 16.20 0.21 -1.73
C PRO A 117 16.69 -1.13 -2.29
N VAL A 118 15.77 -1.94 -2.85
CA VAL A 118 16.06 -3.29 -3.33
C VAL A 118 15.78 -3.52 -4.80
N GLU A 119 14.93 -2.68 -5.40
CA GLU A 119 14.57 -2.76 -6.81
C GLU A 119 14.15 -1.38 -7.29
N ASN A 120 14.55 -1.00 -8.50
CA ASN A 120 14.05 0.20 -9.18
C ASN A 120 13.40 -0.20 -10.50
N SER A 121 12.37 0.54 -10.93
CA SER A 121 11.81 0.36 -12.26
C SER A 121 12.82 0.80 -13.31
N THR A 122 12.96 0.00 -14.37
CA THR A 122 13.84 0.32 -15.51
C THR A 122 13.24 1.35 -16.44
N VAL A 123 11.93 1.54 -16.37
CA VAL A 123 11.15 2.52 -17.13
C VAL A 123 10.32 3.38 -16.17
N PRO A 124 10.08 4.67 -16.50
CA PRO A 124 9.15 5.49 -15.75
C PRO A 124 7.71 4.98 -15.86
N VAL A 125 6.97 5.10 -14.78
CA VAL A 125 5.54 4.75 -14.67
C VAL A 125 4.81 5.98 -14.20
N ASP A 126 3.87 6.49 -15.00
CA ASP A 126 3.24 7.81 -14.77
C ASP A 126 4.27 8.93 -14.54
N GLY A 127 5.41 8.88 -15.24
CA GLY A 127 6.48 9.86 -15.09
C GLY A 127 7.42 9.64 -13.90
N HIS A 128 7.23 8.58 -13.10
CA HIS A 128 8.06 8.27 -11.94
C HIS A 128 8.95 7.05 -12.19
N VAL A 129 10.24 7.16 -11.90
CA VAL A 129 11.05 5.98 -11.60
C VAL A 129 10.60 5.46 -10.26
N LEU A 130 10.13 4.22 -10.21
CA LEU A 130 9.65 3.61 -8.96
C LEU A 130 10.79 2.88 -8.28
N ALA A 131 10.70 2.80 -6.96
CA ALA A 131 11.59 2.04 -6.11
C ALA A 131 10.78 1.19 -5.14
N LYS A 132 11.32 0.00 -4.88
CA LYS A 132 10.88 -0.91 -3.84
C LYS A 132 11.89 -0.82 -2.70
N TYR A 133 11.39 -0.67 -1.49
CA TYR A 133 12.17 -0.58 -0.28
C TYR A 133 11.79 -1.72 0.66
N TYR A 134 12.80 -2.31 1.29
CA TYR A 134 12.65 -3.14 2.47
C TYR A 134 12.80 -2.26 3.70
N LEU A 135 11.79 -2.29 4.56
CA LEU A 135 11.84 -1.65 5.87
C LEU A 135 11.89 -2.72 6.96
N ASP A 136 12.87 -2.59 7.85
CA ASP A 136 12.89 -3.29 9.12
C ASP A 136 12.14 -2.40 10.12
N THR A 137 11.06 -2.92 10.70
CA THR A 137 10.16 -2.09 11.51
C THR A 137 9.73 -2.78 12.79
N THR A 138 9.38 -1.97 13.79
CA THR A 138 8.81 -2.41 15.06
C THR A 138 7.52 -1.65 15.32
N GLU A 139 6.42 -2.38 15.51
CA GLU A 139 5.14 -1.82 15.91
C GLU A 139 5.02 -1.78 17.44
N PHE A 140 4.74 -0.60 17.99
CA PHE A 140 4.49 -0.41 19.41
C PHE A 140 2.99 -0.28 19.67
N ARG A 141 2.45 -1.21 20.46
CA ARG A 141 1.02 -1.29 20.82
C ARG A 141 0.76 -1.10 22.32
N CYS A 142 1.79 -0.71 23.07
CA CYS A 142 1.79 -0.73 24.54
C CYS A 142 0.83 0.27 25.21
N ASP A 143 0.51 1.38 24.53
CA ASP A 143 -0.37 2.44 25.05
C ASP A 143 -1.77 2.42 24.40
N LEU A 144 -2.12 1.34 23.71
CA LEU A 144 -3.48 1.18 23.24
C LEU A 144 -4.35 0.87 24.44
N ASP A 145 -5.45 1.61 24.60
CA ASP A 145 -6.49 1.20 25.53
C ASP A 145 -6.84 -0.27 25.25
N PRO A 146 -7.19 -1.06 26.28
CA PRO A 146 -7.85 -2.33 26.03
C PRO A 146 -8.93 -2.07 24.99
N TYR A 147 -8.87 -2.79 23.87
CA TYR A 147 -9.84 -2.69 22.78
C TYR A 147 -9.66 -1.56 21.75
N GLU A 148 -8.52 -0.86 21.73
CA GLU A 148 -8.12 -0.01 20.60
C GLU A 148 -7.39 -0.86 19.54
N TYR A 149 -7.88 -0.86 18.30
CA TYR A 149 -7.17 -1.44 17.15
C TYR A 149 -6.87 -0.34 16.16
N TYR A 150 -5.59 -0.17 15.85
CA TYR A 150 -5.14 0.65 14.73
C TYR A 150 -4.36 -0.24 13.79
N ASP A 151 -4.72 -0.16 12.52
CA ASP A 151 -3.83 -0.57 11.47
C ASP A 151 -2.66 0.43 11.40
N VAL A 152 -1.62 0.16 12.20
CA VAL A 152 -0.45 1.03 12.36
C VAL A 152 0.27 1.23 11.03
N HIS A 153 0.31 0.22 10.16
CA HIS A 153 0.95 0.33 8.86
C HIS A 153 0.12 1.15 7.86
N THR A 154 -1.22 1.03 7.90
CA THR A 154 -2.10 1.92 7.14
C THR A 154 -1.94 3.38 7.58
N LEU A 155 -1.84 3.64 8.89
CA LEU A 155 -1.56 4.99 9.39
C LEU A 155 -0.21 5.52 8.91
N PHE A 156 0.82 4.66 8.89
CA PHE A 156 2.15 5.02 8.40
C PHE A 156 2.10 5.41 6.92
N LEU A 157 1.40 4.64 6.10
CA LEU A 157 1.20 4.96 4.69
C LEU A 157 0.36 6.24 4.51
N GLN A 158 -0.62 6.51 5.36
CA GLN A 158 -1.36 7.77 5.36
C GLN A 158 -0.46 8.97 5.72
N GLU A 159 0.42 8.82 6.71
CA GLU A 159 1.39 9.84 7.10
C GLU A 159 2.35 10.15 5.94
N LEU A 160 2.88 9.12 5.26
CA LEU A 160 3.75 9.29 4.09
C LEU A 160 3.06 9.96 2.89
N ASN A 161 1.75 9.82 2.76
CA ASN A 161 0.97 10.39 1.66
C ASN A 161 0.24 11.70 2.04
N MET A 162 0.38 12.21 3.28
CA MET A 162 -0.46 13.31 3.80
C MET A 162 -0.32 14.61 3.01
N ASP A 163 0.89 14.93 2.56
CA ASP A 163 1.20 16.15 1.80
C ASP A 163 1.18 15.94 0.27
N ALA A 164 0.87 14.72 -0.18
CA ALA A 164 0.90 14.38 -1.59
C ALA A 164 -0.45 14.71 -2.25
N GLN A 165 -0.40 15.33 -3.44
CA GLN A 165 -1.59 15.52 -4.27
C GLN A 165 -2.13 14.19 -4.82
N GLU A 166 -1.30 13.16 -4.81
CA GLU A 166 -1.57 11.82 -5.34
C GLU A 166 -1.05 10.74 -4.38
N CYS A 167 -1.53 9.50 -4.51
CA CYS A 167 -1.07 8.38 -3.67
C CYS A 167 0.23 7.80 -4.20
N LEU A 168 1.33 8.35 -3.70
CA LEU A 168 2.68 8.03 -4.15
C LEU A 168 3.27 6.81 -3.46
N PHE A 169 2.84 6.49 -2.24
CA PHE A 169 3.38 5.37 -1.49
C PHE A 169 2.31 4.32 -1.19
N ASN A 170 2.62 3.07 -1.52
CA ASN A 170 1.88 1.88 -1.12
C ASN A 170 2.80 0.93 -0.36
N GLY A 171 2.21 0.04 0.43
CA GLY A 171 3.01 -0.94 1.16
C GLY A 171 2.20 -2.11 1.69
N TYR A 172 2.92 -3.13 2.10
CA TYR A 172 2.36 -4.35 2.67
C TYR A 172 3.43 -5.08 3.48
N TRP A 173 2.99 -5.93 4.41
CA TRP A 173 3.88 -6.84 5.10
C TRP A 173 4.16 -8.07 4.24
N GLY A 174 5.44 -8.36 4.01
CA GLY A 174 5.86 -9.65 3.53
C GLY A 174 5.61 -10.74 4.58
N GLY A 175 5.26 -11.95 4.15
CA GLY A 175 4.93 -13.06 5.03
C GLY A 175 4.20 -14.18 4.31
N VAL A 176 4.34 -15.40 4.85
CA VAL A 176 3.91 -16.67 4.26
C VAL A 176 2.47 -16.56 3.76
N GLN A 177 2.22 -16.97 2.51
CA GLN A 177 0.86 -17.11 2.00
C GLN A 177 0.06 -17.90 3.04
N ASP A 178 -1.10 -17.38 3.46
CA ASP A 178 -2.15 -18.28 3.92
C ASP A 178 -2.36 -19.26 2.75
N GLU A 179 -1.92 -20.51 2.93
CA GLU A 179 -2.25 -21.61 2.03
C GLU A 179 -3.78 -21.66 1.96
N GLU A 180 -4.33 -21.37 0.77
CA GLU A 180 -5.73 -21.69 0.46
C GLU A 180 -5.91 -23.19 0.33
#